data_AF-A0A6S6QUT0-F1
#
_entry.id   AF-A0A6S6QUT0-F1
#
_cell.length_a   1.000
_cell.length_b   1.000
_cell.length_c   1.000
_cell.angle_alpha   90.00
_cell.angle_beta   90.00
_cell.angle_gamma   90.00
#
_symmetry.space_group_name_H-M   'P 1'
#
loop_
_entity.id
_entity.type
_entity.pdbx_description
1 polymer ?
#
loop_
_entity_poly.entity_id
_entity_poly.type
_entity_poly.pdbx_seq_one_letter_code
_entity_poly.pdbx_strand_id
1 'polypeptide(L)'
;MITPIELQSKTFKTGIGYDKKDVDNFLNELLIGYEAIYKENMELNDKISVLNEGINYYKTIEKTLQKALVLAEQTAEETKNAANLQATAIKEEARVKAQMIVAEASSEYERLQQQTIQLIRQYEAYKAQFKHLASAQCELLESDSFKIHIANLDTFLEKTSEQGAINFREEAAAGIQPEIKANRIHYTGETVQQTDTSRGSNQDDLEFYNLGEDE
;
A
#
# COMPACT_ATOMS: atom_id res chain seq x y z
N MET A 1 -7.78 82.71 -0.47
CA MET A 1 -6.53 83.37 -0.03
C MET A 1 -6.08 84.32 -1.12
N ILE A 2 -5.38 85.39 -0.75
CA ILE A 2 -4.79 86.33 -1.70
C ILE A 2 -3.53 85.67 -2.29
N THR A 3 -3.40 85.61 -3.60
CA THR A 3 -2.19 85.09 -4.25
C THR A 3 -1.08 86.16 -4.22
N PRO A 4 0.21 85.79 -4.36
CA PRO A 4 1.28 86.78 -4.46
C PRO A 4 1.03 87.84 -5.55
N ILE A 5 0.43 87.44 -6.68
CA ILE A 5 0.05 88.35 -7.78
C ILE A 5 -1.06 89.34 -7.39
N GLU A 6 -2.01 88.90 -6.55
CA GLU A 6 -3.08 89.76 -6.02
C GLU A 6 -2.57 90.69 -4.91
N LEU A 7 -1.50 90.31 -4.20
CA LEU A 7 -0.82 91.17 -3.23
C LEU A 7 -0.05 92.28 -3.96
N GLN A 8 0.64 91.97 -5.05
CA GLN A 8 1.39 92.91 -5.87
C GLN A 8 0.51 93.91 -6.63
N SER A 9 -0.67 93.48 -7.08
CA SER A 9 -1.62 94.33 -7.82
C SER A 9 -2.55 95.16 -6.92
N LYS A 10 -2.38 95.07 -5.59
CA LYS A 10 -3.24 95.78 -4.64
C LYS A 10 -2.97 97.28 -4.68
N THR A 11 -4.00 98.07 -4.95
CA THR A 11 -3.93 99.54 -4.92
C THR A 11 -4.70 100.10 -3.73
N PHE A 12 -4.14 101.13 -3.10
CA PHE A 12 -4.74 101.80 -1.95
C PHE A 12 -5.28 103.19 -2.35
N LYS A 13 -6.33 103.65 -1.66
CA LYS A 13 -6.92 104.99 -1.87
C LYS A 13 -5.98 106.06 -1.32
N THR A 14 -5.83 107.18 -2.03
CA THR A 14 -5.01 108.34 -1.62
C THR A 14 -5.76 109.24 -0.62
N GLY A 15 -5.07 109.71 0.43
CA GLY A 15 -5.63 110.57 1.48
C GLY A 15 -4.57 110.94 2.54
N ILE A 16 -4.98 111.57 3.65
CA ILE A 16 -4.10 111.77 4.82
C ILE A 16 -3.83 110.39 5.44
N GLY A 17 -2.59 109.90 5.39
CA GLY A 17 -2.26 108.53 5.77
C GLY A 17 -0.75 108.25 5.81
N TYR A 18 -0.38 106.97 5.87
CA TYR A 18 1.01 106.51 5.94
C TYR A 18 1.85 106.94 4.72
N ASP A 19 3.17 107.06 4.93
CA ASP A 19 4.10 107.37 3.85
C ASP A 19 4.09 106.27 2.79
N LYS A 20 3.85 106.66 1.54
CA LYS A 20 3.72 105.74 0.42
C LYS A 20 4.99 104.92 0.18
N LYS A 21 6.17 105.52 0.32
CA LYS A 21 7.46 104.82 0.09
C LYS A 21 7.73 103.79 1.17
N ASP A 22 7.41 104.11 2.42
CA ASP A 22 7.60 103.19 3.54
C ASP A 22 6.67 101.98 3.43
N VAL A 23 5.40 102.21 3.08
CA VAL A 23 4.43 101.13 2.81
C VAL A 23 4.83 100.29 1.61
N ASP A 24 5.29 100.91 0.52
CA ASP A 24 5.74 100.19 -0.68
C ASP A 24 6.98 99.31 -0.38
N ASN A 25 7.92 99.80 0.43
CA ASN A 25 9.08 99.01 0.87
C ASN A 25 8.67 97.80 1.72
N PHE A 26 7.79 98.01 2.71
CA PHE A 26 7.27 96.92 3.54
C PHE A 26 6.48 95.89 2.72
N LEU A 27 5.66 96.33 1.77
CA LEU A 27 4.92 95.43 0.89
C LEU A 27 5.84 94.61 -0.01
N ASN A 28 6.97 95.16 -0.45
CA ASN A 28 7.97 94.39 -1.20
C ASN A 28 8.63 93.31 -0.34
N GLU A 29 9.04 93.62 0.89
CA GLU A 29 9.58 92.61 1.82
C GLU A 29 8.53 91.53 2.16
N LEU A 30 7.28 91.94 2.40
CA LEU A 30 6.16 91.03 2.64
C LEU A 30 5.90 90.14 1.42
N LEU A 31 5.97 90.69 0.20
CA LEU A 31 5.76 89.94 -1.04
C LEU A 31 6.82 88.84 -1.18
N ILE A 32 8.10 89.16 -0.95
CA ILE A 32 9.20 88.18 -1.04
C ILE A 32 9.00 87.04 -0.04
N GLY A 33 8.70 87.36 1.23
CA GLY A 33 8.45 86.34 2.25
C GLY A 33 7.20 85.51 1.96
N TYR A 34 6.14 86.15 1.46
CA TYR A 34 4.89 85.48 1.11
C TYR A 34 5.04 84.56 -0.11
N GLU A 35 5.79 84.97 -1.14
CA GLU A 35 6.12 84.13 -2.29
C GLU A 35 6.92 82.89 -1.88
N ALA A 36 7.91 83.04 -0.99
CA ALA A 36 8.69 81.92 -0.49
C ALA A 36 7.81 80.90 0.24
N ILE A 37 6.97 81.36 1.18
CA ILE A 37 6.04 80.51 1.93
C ILE A 37 5.01 79.86 0.99
N TYR A 38 4.48 80.61 0.02
CA TYR A 38 3.50 80.11 -0.93
C TYR A 38 4.08 78.99 -1.80
N LYS A 39 5.31 79.17 -2.29
CA LYS A 39 6.03 78.16 -3.06
C LYS A 39 6.33 76.92 -2.23
N GLU A 40 6.85 77.09 -1.00
CA GLU A 40 7.11 75.98 -0.09
C GLU A 40 5.82 75.20 0.24
N ASN A 41 4.71 75.89 0.47
CA ASN A 41 3.43 75.25 0.73
C ASN A 41 2.96 74.41 -0.47
N MET A 42 3.14 74.92 -1.69
CA MET A 42 2.83 74.18 -2.91
C MET A 42 3.71 72.93 -3.05
N GLU A 43 5.03 73.05 -2.86
CA GLU A 43 5.96 71.91 -2.90
C GLU A 43 5.66 70.86 -1.82
N LEU A 44 5.27 71.28 -0.62
CA LEU A 44 4.86 70.39 0.46
C LEU A 44 3.54 69.67 0.14
N ASN A 45 2.55 70.38 -0.41
CA ASN A 45 1.30 69.76 -0.84
C ASN A 45 1.52 68.72 -1.94
N ASP A 46 2.39 69.01 -2.92
CA ASP A 46 2.75 68.05 -3.95
C ASP A 46 3.42 66.80 -3.36
N LYS A 47 4.38 66.98 -2.44
CA LYS A 47 5.01 65.86 -1.72
C LYS A 47 3.99 65.04 -0.92
N ILE A 48 3.07 65.70 -0.23
CA ILE A 48 1.99 65.02 0.51
C ILE A 48 1.11 64.21 -0.44
N SER A 49 0.77 64.74 -1.61
CA SER A 49 -0.01 64.02 -2.62
C SER A 49 0.72 62.74 -3.08
N VAL A 50 1.99 62.86 -3.46
CA VAL A 50 2.80 61.71 -3.91
C VAL A 50 2.96 60.66 -2.81
N LEU A 51 3.21 61.08 -1.57
CA LEU A 51 3.32 60.15 -0.44
C LEU A 51 1.99 59.44 -0.15
N ASN A 52 0.86 60.16 -0.23
CA ASN A 52 -0.46 59.56 -0.04
C ASN A 52 -0.79 58.54 -1.13
N GLU A 53 -0.43 58.80 -2.39
CA GLU A 53 -0.55 57.83 -3.48
C GLU A 53 0.27 56.56 -3.20
N GLY A 54 1.52 56.72 -2.75
CA GLY A 54 2.37 55.61 -2.33
C GLY A 54 1.77 54.79 -1.20
N ILE A 55 1.24 55.44 -0.16
CA ILE A 55 0.56 54.78 0.96
C ILE A 55 -0.66 53.97 0.46
N ASN A 56 -1.47 54.55 -0.43
CA ASN A 56 -2.64 53.86 -0.98
C ASN A 56 -2.27 52.67 -1.85
N TYR A 57 -1.18 52.77 -2.61
CA TYR A 57 -0.62 51.65 -3.36
C TYR A 57 -0.20 50.50 -2.44
N TYR A 58 0.59 50.80 -1.40
CA TYR A 58 1.01 49.77 -0.43
C TYR A 58 -0.16 49.15 0.33
N LYS A 59 -1.17 49.93 0.73
CA LYS A 59 -2.40 49.39 1.34
C LYS A 59 -3.15 48.43 0.42
N THR A 60 -3.11 48.68 -0.89
CA THR A 60 -3.75 47.81 -1.88
C THR A 60 -2.98 46.50 -2.04
N ILE A 61 -1.65 46.57 -2.07
CA ILE A 61 -0.78 45.39 -2.05
C ILE A 61 -0.99 44.57 -0.79
N GLU A 62 -0.99 45.22 0.38
CA GLU A 62 -1.20 44.55 1.67
C GLU A 62 -2.52 43.79 1.69
N LYS A 63 -3.62 44.42 1.25
CA LYS A 63 -4.93 43.75 1.13
C LYS A 63 -4.89 42.56 0.19
N THR A 64 -4.16 42.67 -0.92
CA THR A 64 -4.03 41.57 -1.89
C THR A 64 -3.21 40.42 -1.30
N LEU A 65 -2.13 40.72 -0.60
CA LEU A 65 -1.28 39.74 0.06
C LEU A 65 -2.04 39.02 1.18
N GLN A 66 -2.80 39.75 2.00
CA GLN A 66 -3.66 39.16 3.04
C GLN A 66 -4.68 38.19 2.43
N LYS A 67 -5.35 38.58 1.33
CA LYS A 67 -6.27 37.68 0.62
C LYS A 67 -5.57 36.45 0.05
N ALA A 68 -4.38 36.62 -0.52
CA ALA A 68 -3.58 35.50 -1.04
C ALA A 68 -3.15 34.54 0.07
N LEU A 69 -2.77 35.06 1.24
CA LEU A 69 -2.44 34.24 2.42
C LEU A 69 -3.63 33.44 2.92
N VAL A 70 -4.80 34.07 3.08
CA VAL A 70 -6.03 33.38 3.49
C VAL A 70 -6.42 32.30 2.48
N LEU A 71 -6.34 32.61 1.18
CA LEU A 71 -6.63 31.63 0.13
C LEU A 71 -5.65 30.46 0.16
N ALA A 72 -4.35 30.73 0.37
CA ALA A 72 -3.33 29.69 0.47
C ALA A 72 -3.55 28.80 1.69
N GLU A 73 -3.89 29.38 2.84
CA GLU A 73 -4.23 28.65 4.07
C GLU A 73 -5.46 27.77 3.86
N GLN A 74 -6.53 28.33 3.29
CA GLN A 74 -7.75 27.58 2.98
C GLN A 74 -7.46 26.42 2.01
N THR A 75 -6.69 26.67 0.94
CA THR A 75 -6.34 25.65 -0.05
C THR A 75 -5.48 24.54 0.57
N ALA A 76 -4.54 24.91 1.45
CA ALA A 76 -3.70 23.94 2.15
C ALA A 76 -4.53 23.05 3.08
N GLU A 77 -5.46 23.64 3.84
CA GLU A 77 -6.33 22.89 4.74
C GLU A 77 -7.33 22.01 3.98
N GLU A 78 -7.92 22.49 2.88
CA GLU A 78 -8.76 21.70 1.97
C GLU A 78 -7.98 20.52 1.38
N THR A 79 -6.75 20.74 0.93
CA THR A 79 -5.87 19.69 0.37
C THR A 79 -5.54 18.64 1.43
N LYS A 80 -5.20 19.07 2.64
CA LYS A 80 -4.91 18.18 3.77
C LYS A 80 -6.13 17.34 4.14
N ASN A 81 -7.31 17.96 4.22
CA ASN A 81 -8.55 17.26 4.54
C ASN A 81 -8.94 16.26 3.45
N ALA A 82 -8.80 16.61 2.18
CA ALA A 82 -9.01 15.70 1.06
C ALA A 82 -8.04 14.50 1.12
N ALA A 83 -6.75 14.75 1.37
CA ALA A 83 -5.75 13.69 1.51
C ALA A 83 -6.06 12.75 2.69
N ASN A 84 -6.48 13.29 3.84
CA ASN A 84 -6.87 12.50 5.01
C ASN A 84 -8.11 11.64 4.72
N LEU A 85 -9.13 12.20 4.06
CA LEU A 85 -10.32 11.47 3.65
C LEU A 85 -9.98 10.35 2.67
N GLN A 86 -9.12 10.62 1.69
CA GLN A 86 -8.68 9.62 0.73
C GLN A 86 -7.86 8.52 1.41
N ALA A 87 -6.97 8.88 2.34
CA ALA A 87 -6.17 7.91 3.09
C ALA A 87 -7.04 6.99 3.96
N THR A 88 -8.05 7.54 4.63
CA THR A 88 -9.00 6.74 5.42
C THR A 88 -9.84 5.82 4.54
N ALA A 89 -10.32 6.32 3.40
CA ALA A 89 -11.05 5.50 2.42
C ALA A 89 -10.19 4.33 1.90
N ILE A 90 -8.93 4.58 1.52
CA ILE A 90 -8.00 3.54 1.07
C ILE A 90 -7.75 2.50 2.17
N LYS A 91 -7.55 2.95 3.41
CA LYS A 91 -7.34 2.05 4.56
C LYS A 91 -8.54 1.13 4.76
N GLU A 92 -9.76 1.67 4.70
CA GLU A 92 -10.96 0.84 4.89
C GLU A 92 -11.22 -0.07 3.70
N GLU A 93 -11.00 0.39 2.48
CA GLU A 93 -11.09 -0.48 1.30
C GLU A 93 -10.10 -1.65 1.39
N ALA A 94 -8.85 -1.37 1.78
CA ALA A 94 -7.83 -2.39 1.98
C ALA A 94 -8.21 -3.37 3.10
N ARG A 95 -8.76 -2.88 4.21
CA ARG A 95 -9.23 -3.71 5.32
C ARG A 95 -10.37 -4.62 4.90
N VAL A 96 -11.36 -4.10 4.18
CA VAL A 96 -12.49 -4.90 3.65
C VAL A 96 -11.98 -5.97 2.68
N LYS A 97 -11.10 -5.61 1.74
CA LYS A 97 -10.49 -6.57 0.81
C LYS A 97 -9.71 -7.66 1.55
N ALA A 98 -8.92 -7.30 2.54
CA ALA A 98 -8.18 -8.27 3.34
C ALA A 98 -9.13 -9.24 4.07
N GLN A 99 -10.20 -8.73 4.69
CA GLN A 99 -11.22 -9.57 5.33
C GLN A 99 -11.91 -10.51 4.35
N MET A 100 -12.24 -10.03 3.14
CA MET A 100 -12.82 -10.86 2.08
C MET A 100 -11.88 -11.99 1.67
N ILE A 101 -10.59 -11.68 1.44
CA ILE A 101 -9.59 -12.70 1.06
C ILE A 101 -9.45 -13.77 2.15
N VAL A 102 -9.40 -13.36 3.43
CA VAL A 102 -9.31 -14.30 4.56
C VAL A 102 -10.56 -15.17 4.65
N ALA A 103 -11.75 -14.59 4.46
CA ALA A 103 -13.01 -15.32 4.49
C ALA A 103 -13.10 -16.33 3.32
N GLU A 104 -12.73 -15.92 2.11
CA GLU A 104 -12.69 -16.79 0.93
C GLU A 104 -11.69 -17.94 1.11
N ALA A 105 -10.47 -17.64 1.58
CA ALA A 105 -9.46 -18.66 1.86
C ALA A 105 -9.93 -19.66 2.94
N SER A 106 -10.63 -19.18 3.97
CA SER A 106 -11.18 -20.04 5.03
C SER A 106 -12.28 -20.96 4.49
N SER A 107 -13.18 -20.42 3.67
CA SER A 107 -14.24 -21.19 3.01
C SER A 107 -13.66 -22.26 2.08
N GLU A 108 -12.65 -21.91 1.27
CA GLU A 108 -11.98 -22.87 0.40
C GLU A 108 -11.22 -23.94 1.18
N TYR A 109 -10.58 -23.56 2.30
CA TYR A 109 -9.93 -24.50 3.19
C TYR A 109 -10.92 -25.52 3.78
N GLU A 110 -12.07 -25.07 4.28
CA GLU A 110 -13.12 -25.95 4.80
C GLU A 110 -13.65 -26.88 3.71
N ARG A 111 -13.87 -26.35 2.50
CA ARG A 111 -14.29 -27.15 1.34
C ARG A 111 -13.29 -28.24 1.01
N LEU A 112 -12.00 -27.91 0.94
CA LEU A 112 -10.93 -28.87 0.66
C LEU A 112 -10.79 -29.91 1.77
N GLN A 113 -10.93 -29.50 3.02
CA GLN A 113 -10.90 -30.40 4.17
C GLN A 113 -12.05 -31.42 4.10
N GLN A 114 -13.27 -30.97 3.79
CA GLN A 114 -14.42 -31.86 3.59
C GLN A 114 -14.20 -32.84 2.44
N GLN A 115 -13.68 -32.38 1.29
CA GLN A 115 -13.34 -33.22 0.16
C GLN A 115 -12.30 -34.29 0.53
N THR A 116 -11.28 -33.89 1.29
CA THR A 116 -10.24 -34.81 1.79
C THR A 116 -10.84 -35.90 2.66
N ILE A 117 -11.70 -35.54 3.62
CA ILE A 117 -12.39 -36.50 4.49
C ILE A 117 -13.26 -37.46 3.67
N GLN A 118 -13.99 -36.95 2.68
CA GLN A 118 -14.81 -37.79 1.80
C GLN A 118 -13.95 -38.77 0.99
N LEU A 119 -12.82 -38.32 0.46
CA LEU A 119 -11.91 -39.16 -0.31
C LEU A 119 -11.31 -40.28 0.54
N ILE A 120 -10.90 -39.97 1.78
CA ILE A 120 -10.39 -40.98 2.72
C ILE A 120 -11.47 -42.05 2.99
N ARG A 121 -12.72 -41.64 3.23
CA ARG A 121 -13.84 -42.57 3.46
C ARG A 121 -14.10 -43.45 2.23
N GLN A 122 -14.06 -42.89 1.03
CA GLN A 122 -14.20 -43.65 -0.22
C GLN A 122 -13.06 -44.66 -0.38
N TYR A 123 -11.82 -44.27 -0.08
CA TYR A 123 -10.66 -45.15 -0.11
C TYR A 123 -10.79 -46.31 0.89
N GLU A 124 -11.21 -46.04 2.13
CA GLU A 124 -11.43 -47.08 3.14
C GLU A 124 -12.53 -48.06 2.72
N ALA A 125 -13.64 -47.54 2.19
CA ALA A 125 -14.73 -48.37 1.67
C ALA A 125 -14.27 -49.26 0.50
N TYR A 126 -13.53 -48.68 -0.45
CA TYR A 126 -12.97 -49.41 -1.59
C TYR A 126 -11.99 -50.51 -1.13
N LYS A 127 -11.09 -50.19 -0.20
CA LYS A 127 -10.16 -51.15 0.40
C LYS A 127 -10.89 -52.31 1.07
N ALA A 128 -11.95 -52.02 1.83
CA ALA A 128 -12.78 -53.05 2.45
C ALA A 128 -13.46 -53.95 1.40
N GLN A 129 -14.08 -53.36 0.37
CA GLN A 129 -14.70 -54.09 -0.73
C GLN A 129 -13.71 -54.99 -1.47
N PHE A 130 -12.51 -54.48 -1.75
CA PHE A 130 -11.46 -55.26 -2.40
C PHE A 130 -10.98 -56.42 -1.52
N LYS A 131 -10.82 -56.20 -0.21
CA LYS A 131 -10.49 -57.27 0.74
C LYS A 131 -11.58 -58.34 0.78
N HIS A 132 -12.86 -57.95 0.78
CA HIS A 132 -13.97 -58.88 0.70
C HIS A 132 -13.95 -59.68 -0.60
N LEU A 133 -13.74 -59.04 -1.75
CA LEU A 133 -13.63 -59.72 -3.03
C LEU A 133 -12.47 -60.72 -3.04
N ALA A 134 -11.28 -60.33 -2.60
CA ALA A 134 -10.12 -61.20 -2.52
C ALA A 134 -10.37 -62.40 -1.59
N SER A 135 -10.97 -62.16 -0.42
CA SER A 135 -11.31 -63.23 0.53
C SER A 135 -12.32 -64.21 -0.07
N ALA A 136 -13.35 -63.72 -0.76
CA ALA A 136 -14.33 -64.56 -1.45
C ALA A 136 -13.69 -65.40 -2.58
N GLN A 137 -12.71 -64.85 -3.30
CA GLN A 137 -11.96 -65.61 -4.31
C GLN A 137 -11.04 -66.66 -3.68
N CYS A 138 -10.41 -66.36 -2.54
CA CYS A 138 -9.64 -67.33 -1.77
C CYS A 138 -10.54 -68.47 -1.26
N GLU A 139 -11.70 -68.16 -0.68
CA GLU A 139 -12.70 -69.15 -0.26
C GLU A 139 -13.19 -70.02 -1.43
N LEU A 140 -13.38 -69.43 -2.61
CA LEU A 140 -13.73 -70.18 -3.82
C LEU A 140 -12.62 -71.16 -4.24
N LEU A 141 -11.35 -70.75 -4.19
CA LEU A 141 -10.21 -71.63 -4.49
C LEU A 141 -10.01 -72.73 -3.45
N GLU A 142 -10.32 -72.46 -2.19
CA GLU A 142 -10.29 -73.44 -1.10
C GLU A 142 -11.50 -74.38 -1.12
N SER A 143 -12.57 -74.01 -1.84
CA SER A 143 -13.78 -74.83 -1.96
C SER A 143 -13.52 -76.14 -2.74
N ASP A 144 -14.33 -77.15 -2.44
CA ASP A 144 -14.26 -78.48 -3.07
C ASP A 144 -14.43 -78.47 -4.60
N SER A 145 -14.89 -77.36 -5.20
CA SER A 145 -14.98 -77.20 -6.65
C SER A 145 -13.63 -77.03 -7.36
N PHE A 146 -12.59 -76.57 -6.65
CA PHE A 146 -11.22 -76.46 -7.18
C PHE A 146 -10.31 -77.63 -6.78
N LYS A 147 -10.79 -78.55 -5.94
CA LYS A 147 -10.15 -79.85 -5.78
C LYS A 147 -10.27 -80.57 -7.12
N ILE A 148 -9.20 -80.55 -7.90
CA ILE A 148 -9.09 -81.42 -9.07
C ILE A 148 -9.23 -82.84 -8.54
N HIS A 149 -10.39 -83.44 -8.76
CA HIS A 149 -10.63 -84.84 -8.46
C HIS A 149 -9.87 -85.63 -9.52
N ILE A 150 -8.56 -85.80 -9.33
CA ILE A 150 -7.78 -86.64 -10.25
C ILE A 150 -7.99 -88.09 -9.83
N ALA A 151 -9.15 -88.64 -10.20
CA ALA A 151 -9.41 -90.08 -10.14
C ALA A 151 -8.49 -90.89 -11.08
N ASN A 152 -7.49 -90.25 -11.72
CA ASN A 152 -6.56 -90.86 -12.66
C ASN A 152 -5.10 -90.39 -12.51
N LEU A 153 -4.72 -89.64 -11.46
CA LEU A 153 -3.30 -89.29 -11.27
C LEU A 153 -2.54 -90.48 -10.72
N ASP A 154 -3.13 -91.16 -9.74
CA ASP A 154 -2.55 -92.39 -9.16
C ASP A 154 -2.39 -93.45 -10.25
N THR A 155 -3.39 -93.63 -11.13
CA THR A 155 -3.32 -94.52 -12.30
C THR A 155 -2.27 -94.11 -13.34
N PHE A 156 -1.92 -92.82 -13.43
CA PHE A 156 -0.92 -92.29 -14.38
C PHE A 156 0.51 -92.35 -13.81
N LEU A 157 0.66 -92.16 -12.50
CA LEU A 157 1.92 -92.31 -11.77
C LEU A 157 2.30 -93.79 -11.57
N GLU A 158 1.32 -94.68 -11.40
CA GLU A 158 1.54 -96.14 -11.37
C GLU A 158 1.91 -96.70 -12.75
N LYS A 159 1.30 -96.20 -13.84
CA LYS A 159 1.67 -96.65 -15.21
C LYS A 159 3.05 -96.22 -15.67
N THR A 160 3.60 -95.14 -15.11
CA THR A 160 4.96 -94.69 -15.41
C THR A 160 6.04 -95.42 -14.61
N SER A 161 5.67 -96.16 -13.56
CA SER A 161 6.61 -96.92 -12.73
C SER A 161 6.80 -98.39 -13.17
N GLU A 162 5.98 -98.92 -14.08
CA GLU A 162 6.10 -100.32 -14.56
C GLU A 162 6.66 -100.52 -15.97
N GLN A 163 6.91 -99.47 -16.76
CA GLN A 163 7.54 -99.59 -18.08
C GLN A 163 8.67 -98.60 -18.27
N GLY A 164 9.88 -99.00 -17.86
CA GLY A 164 11.10 -98.33 -18.29
C GLY A 164 12.23 -98.28 -17.26
N ALA A 165 12.64 -99.42 -16.72
CA ALA A 165 14.04 -99.56 -16.31
C ALA A 165 14.91 -99.53 -17.58
N ILE A 166 15.26 -98.33 -18.04
CA ILE A 166 16.43 -98.11 -18.89
C ILE A 166 17.31 -97.10 -18.20
N ASN A 167 18.42 -97.63 -17.68
CA ASN A 167 19.53 -96.87 -17.13
C ASN A 167 20.03 -95.83 -18.15
N PHE A 168 20.09 -94.57 -17.75
CA PHE A 168 21.10 -93.64 -18.25
C PHE A 168 21.74 -92.88 -17.09
N ARG A 169 23.06 -92.86 -17.14
CA ARG A 169 24.01 -92.39 -16.14
C ARG A 169 23.88 -90.90 -15.84
N GLU A 170 24.09 -90.61 -14.55
CA GLU A 170 24.91 -89.55 -13.99
C GLU A 170 25.63 -88.62 -14.98
N GLU A 171 25.22 -87.34 -15.03
CA GLU A 171 26.16 -86.22 -15.23
C GLU A 171 25.62 -84.90 -14.66
N ALA A 172 26.29 -84.45 -13.60
CA ALA A 172 26.64 -83.09 -13.21
C ALA A 172 25.70 -81.89 -13.50
N ALA A 173 25.26 -81.28 -12.39
CA ALA A 173 25.48 -79.87 -12.05
C ALA A 173 25.40 -78.80 -13.16
N ALA A 174 24.30 -78.04 -13.16
CA ALA A 174 24.34 -76.60 -13.42
C ALA A 174 23.13 -75.95 -12.74
N GLY A 175 23.39 -74.89 -11.98
CA GLY A 175 22.43 -74.29 -11.07
C GLY A 175 21.29 -73.54 -11.75
N ILE A 176 20.34 -73.12 -10.92
CA ILE A 176 19.68 -71.81 -10.96
C ILE A 176 19.11 -71.59 -9.56
N GLN A 177 19.68 -70.64 -8.81
CA GLN A 177 19.02 -69.98 -7.69
C GLN A 177 18.04 -68.95 -8.27
N PRO A 178 16.78 -68.86 -7.86
CA PRO A 178 15.96 -67.71 -8.22
C PRO A 178 16.37 -66.50 -7.36
N GLU A 179 17.01 -65.52 -8.00
CA GLU A 179 17.21 -64.18 -7.43
C GLU A 179 15.85 -63.56 -7.07
N ILE A 180 15.60 -63.34 -5.78
CA ILE A 180 14.56 -62.41 -5.33
C ILE A 180 15.13 -61.00 -5.46
N LYS A 181 14.85 -60.32 -6.58
CA LYS A 181 15.09 -58.88 -6.68
C LYS A 181 14.06 -58.13 -5.83
N ALA A 182 14.48 -57.71 -4.65
CA ALA A 182 13.75 -56.74 -3.83
C ALA A 182 13.67 -55.40 -4.59
N ASN A 183 12.55 -55.15 -5.27
CA ASN A 183 12.30 -53.88 -5.91
C ASN A 183 11.93 -52.85 -4.83
N ARG A 184 12.95 -52.20 -4.26
CA ARG A 184 12.79 -51.07 -3.35
C ARG A 184 12.46 -49.83 -4.18
N ILE A 185 11.19 -49.42 -4.17
CA ILE A 185 10.78 -48.14 -4.75
C ILE A 185 11.48 -47.03 -3.96
N HIS A 186 12.36 -46.29 -4.63
CA HIS A 186 12.98 -45.07 -4.13
C HIS A 186 11.90 -43.98 -4.07
N TYR A 187 11.55 -43.53 -2.87
CA TYR A 187 10.91 -42.22 -2.67
C TYR A 187 12.02 -41.16 -2.75
N THR A 188 12.03 -40.35 -3.80
CA THR A 188 12.80 -39.11 -3.83
C THR A 188 12.00 -38.05 -3.09
N GLY A 189 12.28 -37.90 -1.79
CA GLY A 189 11.91 -36.69 -1.07
C GLY A 189 12.82 -35.56 -1.54
N GLU A 190 12.26 -34.59 -2.27
CA GLU A 190 12.91 -33.29 -2.42
C GLU A 190 12.95 -32.62 -1.04
N THR A 191 14.15 -32.53 -0.50
CA THR A 191 14.46 -31.70 0.66
C THR A 191 14.34 -30.24 0.24
N VAL A 192 13.31 -29.54 0.74
CA VAL A 192 13.29 -28.08 0.75
C VAL A 192 14.39 -27.63 1.72
N GLN A 193 15.46 -27.08 1.16
CA GLN A 193 16.50 -26.38 1.91
C GLN A 193 15.86 -25.19 2.64
N GLN A 194 15.86 -25.25 3.97
CA GLN A 194 15.81 -24.06 4.81
C GLN A 194 17.07 -23.24 4.52
N THR A 195 16.90 -22.09 3.86
CA THR A 195 17.89 -21.04 3.90
C THR A 195 17.73 -20.27 5.21
N ASP A 196 18.65 -20.55 6.14
CA ASP A 196 18.99 -19.71 7.28
C ASP A 196 19.20 -18.27 6.82
N THR A 197 18.25 -17.37 7.13
CA THR A 197 18.56 -15.95 7.21
C THR A 197 18.99 -15.66 8.64
N SER A 198 20.30 -15.69 8.82
CA SER A 198 20.98 -15.30 10.04
C SER A 198 20.61 -13.86 10.42
N ARG A 199 20.11 -13.75 11.65
CA ARG A 199 20.06 -12.57 12.51
C ARG A 199 21.28 -11.65 12.29
N GLY A 200 21.04 -10.51 11.63
CA GLY A 200 21.86 -9.32 11.74
C GLY A 200 21.22 -8.39 12.78
N SER A 201 21.89 -8.22 13.90
CA SER A 201 21.61 -7.21 14.91
C SER A 201 21.67 -5.82 14.28
N ASN A 202 20.56 -5.09 14.27
CA ASN A 202 20.56 -3.63 14.34
C ASN A 202 19.43 -3.24 15.29
N GLN A 203 19.87 -2.83 16.46
CA GLN A 203 19.11 -2.30 17.57
C GLN A 203 19.19 -0.79 17.39
N ASP A 204 18.15 -0.19 16.78
CA ASP A 204 17.91 1.25 16.83
C ASP A 204 16.38 1.47 16.86
N ASP A 205 15.92 1.84 18.05
CA ASP A 205 14.84 2.78 18.37
C ASP A 205 13.43 2.55 17.80
N LEU A 206 12.61 1.86 18.60
CA LEU A 206 11.17 2.10 18.66
C LEU A 206 10.79 2.42 20.12
N GLU A 207 10.80 3.71 20.45
CA GLU A 207 10.20 4.25 21.67
C GLU A 207 8.70 3.94 21.69
N PHE A 208 8.29 3.08 22.63
CA PHE A 208 6.89 2.92 23.01
C PHE A 208 6.45 4.16 23.80
N TYR A 209 5.64 5.02 23.18
CA TYR A 209 4.82 5.96 23.94
C TYR A 209 3.72 5.17 24.65
N ASN A 210 3.89 5.00 25.96
CA ASN A 210 2.82 4.67 26.90
C ASN A 210 1.77 5.79 26.84
N LEU A 211 0.63 5.52 26.21
CA LEU A 211 -0.60 6.26 26.49
C LEU A 211 -1.17 5.69 27.79
N GLY A 212 -1.02 6.46 28.86
CA GLY A 212 -1.75 6.24 30.10
C GLY A 212 -3.24 6.34 29.85
N GLU A 213 -3.97 5.39 30.42
CA GLU A 213 -5.40 5.47 30.66
C GLU A 213 -5.64 6.60 31.68
N ASP A 214 -6.38 7.63 31.27
CA ASP A 214 -7.10 8.53 32.19
C ASP A 214 -8.60 8.24 32.02
N GLU A 215 -9.19 7.54 32.99
CA GLU A 215 -10.59 7.64 33.43
C GLU A 215 -10.63 7.70 34.96
#